data_AF-X1NU69-F1
#
_entry.id   AF-X1NU69-F1
#
_cell.length_a   1.000
_cell.length_b   1.000
_cell.length_c   1.000
_cell.angle_alpha   90.00
_cell.angle_beta   90.00
_cell.angle_gamma   90.00
#
_symmetry.space_group_name_H-M   'P 1'
#
loop_
_entity.id
_entity.type
_entity.pdbx_description
1 polymer ?
#
loop_
_entity_poly.entity_id
_entity_poly.type
_entity_poly.pdbx_seq_one_letter_code
_entity_poly.pdbx_strand_id
1 'polypeptide(L)'
;MGMLYCDHAILIQTPDGQNILIDGGPDSQQINLELSKKLPFWDRTIDLVICTQPQADHVTGLVEVLHRYKVKQVLEPGVSYNSSIYREWLRVIEDKGIKYNLARAGQDIDL
;
A
#
# COMPACT_ATOMS: atom_id res chain seq x y z
N MET A 1 5.20 15.20 -11.65
CA MET A 1 5.27 14.66 -10.28
C MET A 1 4.05 15.16 -9.52
N GLY A 2 3.12 14.28 -9.19
CA GLY A 2 1.99 14.60 -8.31
C GLY A 2 2.18 13.89 -6.98
N MET A 3 2.03 14.61 -5.86
CA MET A 3 2.07 14.03 -4.52
C MET A 3 0.73 14.31 -3.86
N LEU A 4 0.09 13.27 -3.32
CA LEU A 4 -1.16 13.38 -2.56
C LEU A 4 -0.86 13.17 -1.08
N TYR A 5 -1.47 13.97 -0.22
CA TYR A 5 -1.38 13.86 1.22
C TYR A 5 -2.78 13.56 1.77
N CYS A 6 -3.01 12.32 2.21
CA CYS A 6 -3.90 12.05 3.34
C CYS A 6 -3.00 11.93 4.56
N ASP A 7 -3.50 12.21 5.77
CA ASP A 7 -2.67 12.42 6.97
C ASP A 7 -1.55 11.37 7.19
N HIS A 8 -1.71 10.15 6.68
CA HIS A 8 -0.68 9.10 6.66
C HIS A 8 -0.67 8.27 5.36
N ALA A 9 -0.81 8.88 4.19
CA ALA A 9 -0.67 8.18 2.91
C ALA A 9 -0.11 9.08 1.80
N ILE A 10 0.82 8.53 1.00
CA ILE A 10 1.46 9.21 -0.11
C ILE A 10 1.38 8.34 -1.36
N LEU A 11 0.79 8.88 -2.43
CA LEU A 11 0.88 8.29 -3.76
C LEU A 11 2.00 8.97 -4.55
N ILE A 12 2.93 8.16 -5.07
CA ILE A 12 3.97 8.57 -6.01
C ILE A 12 3.64 7.97 -7.38
N GLN A 13 3.69 8.81 -8.41
CA GLN A 13 3.56 8.38 -9.79
C GLN A 13 4.84 8.73 -10.55
N THR A 14 5.52 7.69 -11.06
CA THR A 14 6.79 7.86 -11.79
C THR A 14 6.55 8.32 -13.23
N PRO A 15 7.55 8.92 -13.90
CA PRO A 15 7.46 9.23 -15.33
C PRO A 15 7.19 8.01 -16.21
N ASP A 16 7.62 6.83 -15.76
CA ASP A 16 7.40 5.55 -16.45
C ASP A 16 6.03 4.92 -16.17
N GLY A 17 5.16 5.63 -15.43
CA GLY A 17 3.78 5.23 -15.19
C GLY A 17 3.57 4.27 -14.01
N GLN A 18 4.59 4.03 -13.19
CA GLN A 18 4.45 3.18 -12.00
C GLN A 18 3.73 3.95 -10.88
N ASN A 19 2.83 3.27 -10.18
CA ASN A 19 2.13 3.79 -9.02
C ASN A 19 2.69 3.16 -7.74
N ILE A 20 3.24 3.97 -6.85
CA ILE A 20 3.78 3.55 -5.56
C ILE A 20 2.96 4.21 -4.47
N LEU A 21 2.39 3.40 -3.58
CA LEU A 21 1.64 3.88 -2.41
C LEU A 21 2.47 3.66 -1.15
N ILE A 22 2.68 4.71 -0.37
CA ILE A 22 3.31 4.65 0.94
C ILE A 22 2.21 4.89 1.98
N ASP A 23 1.98 3.88 2.82
CA ASP A 23 0.93 3.84 3.85
C ASP A 23 -0.51 4.07 3.34
N GLY A 24 -1.49 3.85 4.21
CA GLY A 24 -2.92 3.90 3.85
C GLY A 24 -3.77 4.76 4.77
N GLY A 25 -3.21 5.24 5.89
CA GLY A 25 -3.94 5.92 6.94
C GLY A 25 -5.07 5.10 7.59
N PRO A 26 -5.81 5.73 8.53
CA PRO A 26 -6.80 5.01 9.33
C PRO A 26 -8.16 4.88 8.64
N ASP A 27 -8.46 5.76 7.66
CA ASP A 27 -9.76 5.83 7.00
C ASP A 27 -9.73 5.15 5.63
N SER A 28 -10.35 3.96 5.57
CA SER A 28 -10.47 3.17 4.36
C SER A 28 -11.31 3.84 3.27
N GLN A 29 -12.30 4.67 3.61
CA GLN A 29 -13.10 5.38 2.63
C GLN A 29 -12.30 6.54 2.03
N GLN A 30 -11.58 7.27 2.86
CA GLN A 30 -10.78 8.42 2.44
C GLN A 30 -9.67 8.00 1.46
N ILE A 31 -8.89 6.96 1.78
CA ILE A 31 -7.81 6.49 0.88
C ILE A 31 -8.38 6.05 -0.48
N ASN A 32 -9.53 5.39 -0.50
CA ASN A 32 -10.17 4.96 -1.74
C ASN A 32 -10.68 6.13 -2.57
N LEU A 33 -11.31 7.11 -1.92
CA LEU A 33 -11.78 8.32 -2.58
C LEU A 33 -10.61 9.05 -3.24
N GLU A 34 -9.50 9.25 -2.52
CA GLU A 34 -8.33 9.95 -3.05
C GLU A 34 -7.63 9.19 -4.17
N LEU A 35 -7.43 7.87 -4.03
CA LEU A 35 -6.88 7.04 -5.09
C LEU A 35 -7.76 7.06 -6.34
N SER A 36 -9.09 7.02 -6.18
CA SER A 36 -10.03 7.05 -7.33
C SER A 36 -10.00 8.37 -8.12
N LYS A 37 -9.56 9.47 -7.50
CA LYS A 37 -9.38 10.77 -8.16
C LYS A 37 -8.06 10.85 -8.94
N LYS A 38 -7.09 10.00 -8.61
CA LYS A 38 -5.72 10.05 -9.17
C LYS A 38 -5.42 8.93 -10.13
N LEU A 39 -6.01 7.76 -9.94
CA LEU A 39 -5.86 6.62 -10.82
C LEU A 39 -6.99 6.57 -11.85
N PRO A 40 -6.69 6.23 -13.11
CA PRO A 40 -7.73 6.02 -14.11
C PRO A 40 -8.73 4.95 -13.66
N PHE A 41 -10.02 5.15 -13.93
CA PHE A 41 -11.05 4.21 -13.47
C PHE A 41 -10.87 2.79 -14.01
N TRP A 42 -10.22 2.65 -15.17
CA TRP A 42 -9.95 1.37 -15.85
C TRP A 42 -8.66 0.69 -15.39
N ASP A 43 -7.72 1.41 -14.78
CA ASP A 43 -6.45 0.88 -14.30
C ASP A 43 -6.25 1.19 -12.83
N ARG A 44 -6.50 0.16 -12.02
CA ARG A 44 -6.36 0.19 -10.57
C ARG A 44 -5.13 -0.62 -10.12
N THR A 45 -4.05 -0.54 -10.88
CA THR A 45 -2.79 -1.20 -10.56
C THR A 45 -1.93 -0.32 -9.66
N ILE A 46 -1.44 -0.90 -8.57
CA ILE A 46 -0.41 -0.30 -7.71
C ILE A 46 0.80 -1.23 -7.77
N ASP A 47 1.92 -0.71 -8.27
CA ASP A 47 3.13 -1.49 -8.50
C ASP A 47 3.82 -1.84 -7.19
N LEU A 48 3.83 -0.93 -6.23
CA LEU A 48 4.40 -1.16 -4.91
C LEU A 48 3.55 -0.49 -3.82
N VAL A 49 3.23 -1.25 -2.78
CA VAL A 49 2.73 -0.71 -1.52
C VAL A 49 3.83 -0.82 -0.46
N ILE A 50 4.13 0.28 0.22
CA ILE A 50 5.10 0.33 1.32
C ILE A 50 4.32 0.55 2.62
N CYS A 51 4.42 -0.37 3.56
CA CYS A 51 3.92 -0.19 4.93
C CYS A 51 5.09 0.23 5.82
N THR A 52 5.10 1.48 6.28
CA THR A 52 6.21 2.02 7.07
C THR A 52 6.10 1.64 8.54
N GLN A 53 4.87 1.57 9.07
CA GLN A 53 4.57 1.24 10.46
C GLN A 53 3.44 0.20 10.52
N PRO A 54 3.60 -0.93 11.25
CA PRO A 54 2.59 -1.98 11.33
C PRO A 54 1.42 -1.64 12.29
N GLN A 55 1.32 -0.38 12.74
CA GLN A 55 0.30 0.08 13.67
C GLN A 55 -1.09 0.15 12.99
N ALA A 56 -2.14 -0.09 13.77
CA ALA A 56 -3.49 -0.33 13.25
C ALA A 56 -4.09 0.86 12.48
N ASP A 57 -3.75 2.07 12.91
CA ASP A 57 -4.12 3.35 12.30
C ASP A 57 -3.39 3.65 10.97
N HIS A 58 -2.42 2.83 10.57
CA HIS A 58 -1.76 2.92 9.26
C HIS A 58 -2.14 1.77 8.33
N VAL A 59 -2.42 0.57 8.88
CA VAL A 59 -2.68 -0.66 8.12
C VAL A 59 -4.13 -0.77 7.64
N THR A 60 -5.09 -0.11 8.31
CA THR A 60 -6.52 -0.21 7.97
C THR A 60 -6.81 0.21 6.52
N GLY A 61 -6.30 1.37 6.09
CA GLY A 61 -6.45 1.80 4.70
C GLY A 61 -5.73 0.89 3.72
N LEU A 62 -4.57 0.35 4.10
CA LEU A 62 -3.80 -0.56 3.25
C LEU A 62 -4.49 -1.90 3.00
N VAL A 63 -5.15 -2.48 4.00
CA VAL A 63 -5.97 -3.70 3.83
C VAL A 63 -7.05 -3.48 2.78
N GLU A 64 -7.75 -2.34 2.86
CA GLU A 64 -8.78 -2.01 1.88
C GLU A 64 -8.20 -1.79 0.47
N VAL A 65 -7.00 -1.19 0.38
CA VAL A 65 -6.28 -1.07 -0.89
C VAL A 65 -5.97 -2.45 -1.46
N LEU A 66 -5.48 -3.39 -0.66
CA LEU A 66 -5.24 -4.76 -1.13
C LEU A 66 -6.51 -5.42 -1.66
N HIS A 67 -7.68 -5.15 -1.08
CA HIS A 67 -8.94 -5.70 -1.56
C HIS A 67 -9.37 -5.11 -2.91
N ARG A 68 -9.25 -3.78 -3.08
CA ARG A 68 -9.83 -3.03 -4.22
C ARG A 68 -8.90 -2.80 -5.41
N TYR A 69 -7.59 -2.86 -5.20
CA TYR A 69 -6.59 -2.59 -6.23
C TYR A 69 -5.80 -3.85 -6.57
N LYS A 70 -5.25 -3.90 -7.78
CA LYS A 70 -4.28 -4.91 -8.17
C LYS A 70 -2.91 -4.48 -7.67
N VAL A 71 -2.48 -5.03 -6.54
CA VAL A 71 -1.16 -4.76 -5.98
C VAL A 71 -0.17 -5.81 -6.45
N LYS A 72 0.96 -5.40 -7.05
CA LYS A 72 1.97 -6.34 -7.56
C LYS A 72 2.90 -6.83 -6.45
N GLN A 73 3.36 -5.92 -5.59
CA GLN A 73 4.23 -6.26 -4.47
C GLN A 73 4.03 -5.32 -3.29
N VAL A 74 4.35 -5.83 -2.10
CA VAL A 74 4.40 -5.07 -0.85
C VAL A 74 5.82 -5.08 -0.27
N LEU A 75 6.14 -4.02 0.45
CA LEU A 75 7.37 -3.86 1.21
C LEU A 75 7.04 -3.41 2.63
N GLU A 76 7.55 -4.12 3.64
CA GLU A 76 7.38 -3.73 5.04
C GLU A 76 8.65 -4.03 5.88
N PRO A 77 8.84 -3.42 7.06
CA PRO A 77 10.06 -3.62 7.85
C PRO A 77 10.17 -5.00 8.53
N GLY A 78 9.12 -5.82 8.48
CA GLY A 78 9.10 -7.15 9.12
C GLY A 78 8.96 -7.10 10.65
N VAL A 79 8.40 -6.00 11.17
CA VAL A 79 8.14 -5.84 12.60
C VAL A 79 6.79 -6.46 12.91
N SER A 80 6.79 -7.54 13.70
CA SER A 80 5.55 -8.21 14.10
C SER A 80 4.69 -7.29 14.98
N TYR A 81 3.39 -7.19 14.68
CA TYR A 81 2.44 -6.45 15.49
C TYR A 81 1.21 -7.30 15.82
N ASN A 82 0.86 -7.40 17.10
CA ASN A 82 -0.27 -8.23 17.53
C ASN A 82 -1.59 -7.44 17.45
N SER A 83 -2.13 -7.31 16.23
CA SER A 83 -3.46 -6.75 16.00
C SER A 83 -4.26 -7.60 15.03
N SER A 84 -5.59 -7.55 15.13
CA SER A 84 -6.49 -8.21 14.17
C SER A 84 -6.28 -7.68 12.76
N ILE A 85 -6.08 -6.36 12.61
CA ILE A 85 -5.91 -5.73 11.30
C ILE A 85 -4.58 -6.11 10.64
N TYR A 86 -3.49 -6.25 11.41
CA TYR A 86 -2.21 -6.70 10.84
C TYR A 86 -2.26 -8.19 10.43
N ARG A 87 -2.99 -9.02 11.18
CA ARG A 87 -3.26 -10.40 10.74
C ARG A 87 -4.07 -10.45 9.44
N GLU A 88 -5.06 -9.56 9.30
CA GLU A 88 -5.83 -9.46 8.07
C GLU A 88 -4.97 -9.00 6.89
N TRP A 89 -4.09 -8.01 7.09
CA TRP A 89 -3.10 -7.58 6.11
C TRP A 89 -2.25 -8.76 5.59
N LEU A 90 -1.65 -9.53 6.49
CA LEU A 90 -0.86 -10.70 6.11
C LEU A 90 -1.71 -11.77 5.39
N ARG A 91 -2.93 -12.03 5.88
CA ARG A 91 -3.86 -12.97 5.27
C ARG A 91 -4.21 -12.59 3.84
N VAL A 92 -4.53 -11.31 3.59
CA VAL A 92 -4.91 -10.84 2.25
C VAL A 92 -3.73 -10.88 1.29
N ILE A 93 -2.51 -10.59 1.75
CA ILE A 93 -1.28 -10.74 0.95
C ILE A 93 -1.11 -12.19 0.51
N GLU A 94 -1.23 -13.12 1.45
CA GLU A 94 -1.09 -14.56 1.20
C GLU A 94 -2.20 -15.08 0.27
N ASP A 95 -3.47 -14.79 0.58
CA ASP A 95 -4.64 -15.22 -0.18
C ASP A 95 -4.61 -14.72 -1.64
N LYS A 96 -4.07 -13.52 -1.87
CA LYS A 96 -3.94 -12.92 -3.21
C LYS A 96 -2.61 -13.27 -3.91
N GLY A 97 -1.69 -13.95 -3.24
CA GLY A 97 -0.37 -14.27 -3.77
C GLY A 97 0.46 -13.02 -4.12
N ILE A 98 0.32 -11.95 -3.35
CA ILE A 98 1.04 -10.69 -3.59
C ILE A 98 2.51 -10.89 -3.18
N LYS A 99 3.45 -10.47 -4.03
CA LYS A 99 4.88 -10.59 -3.72
C LYS A 99 5.20 -9.76 -2.47
N TYR A 100 5.69 -10.44 -1.44
CA TYR A 100 5.99 -9.84 -0.14
C TYR A 100 7.50 -9.71 0.07
N ASN A 101 7.98 -8.50 0.32
CA ASN A 101 9.39 -8.23 0.57
C ASN A 101 9.61 -7.55 1.93
N LEU A 102 10.71 -7.88 2.58
CA LEU A 102 11.17 -7.18 3.78
C LEU A 102 12.14 -6.06 3.39
N ALA A 103 11.90 -4.86 3.91
CA ALA A 103 12.77 -3.71 3.70
C ALA A 103 14.14 -3.90 4.36
N ARG A 104 15.21 -3.66 3.61
CA ARG A 104 16.60 -3.65 4.09
C ARG A 104 17.32 -2.39 3.65
N ALA A 105 18.25 -1.90 4.47
CA ALA A 105 19.07 -0.74 4.11
C ALA A 105 19.91 -1.04 2.87
N GLY A 106 19.91 -0.12 1.90
CA GLY A 106 20.61 -0.28 0.62
C GLY A 106 19.95 -1.27 -0.36
N GLN A 107 18.72 -1.70 -0.10
CA GLN A 107 17.97 -2.54 -1.01
C GLN A 107 17.41 -1.73 -2.18
N ASP A 108 17.69 -2.20 -3.39
CA ASP A 108 17.01 -1.76 -4.60
C ASP A 108 15.81 -2.67 -4.89
N ILE A 109 14.75 -2.10 -5.45
CA ILE A 109 13.51 -2.81 -5.81
C ILE A 109 13.19 -2.50 -7.27
N ASP A 110 13.12 -3.55 -8.08
CA ASP A 110 12.66 -3.46 -9.46
C ASP A 110 11.12 -3.41 -9.51
N LEU A 111 10.59 -2.43 -10.26
CA LEU A 111 9.16 -2.14 -10.41
C LEU A 111 8.67 -2.33 -11.84
#